data_AF-A0A1F6DTV8-F1
#
_entry.id   AF-A0A1F6DTV8-F1
#
_cell.length_a   1.000
_cell.length_b   1.000
_cell.length_c   1.000
_cell.angle_alpha   90.00
_cell.angle_beta   90.00
_cell.angle_gamma   90.00
#
_symmetry.space_group_name_H-M   'P 1'
#
loop_
_entity.id
_entity.type
_entity.pdbx_description
1 polymer ?
#
loop_
_entity_poly.entity_id
_entity_poly.type
_entity_poly.pdbx_seq_one_letter_code
_entity_poly.pdbx_strand_id
1 'polypeptide(L)'
;MFKNLANFSYKRSVKEAIGFYIAWFAVLLLVSIVASLVASSLTQTDASTFEEGYALGVKIGAVIAFFSSTFLAVMIAKDKKILSNFGPILLVLLTALLAALGGGLLGLIIPAYLSTRDAQISSPNLSNS
;
A
#
# COMPACT_ATOMS: atom_id res chain seq x y z
N MET A 1 9.87 3.15 15.72
CA MET A 1 8.78 3.03 14.75
C MET A 1 9.09 2.17 13.52
N PHE A 2 10.33 2.11 13.01
CA PHE A 2 10.62 1.39 11.74
C PHE A 2 11.05 -0.09 11.85
N LYS A 3 11.25 -0.62 13.06
CA LYS A 3 11.77 -1.98 13.29
C LYS A 3 10.89 -3.10 12.70
N ASN A 4 9.58 -2.86 12.58
CA ASN A 4 8.60 -3.84 12.12
C ASN A 4 7.91 -3.40 10.81
N LEU A 5 8.56 -2.61 9.96
CA LEU A 5 7.96 -2.09 8.71
C LEU A 5 7.46 -3.20 7.79
N ALA A 6 8.31 -4.19 7.52
CA ALA A 6 7.99 -5.34 6.66
C ALA A 6 7.30 -6.49 7.40
N ASN A 7 7.12 -6.40 8.72
CA ASN A 7 6.37 -7.40 9.48
C ASN A 7 4.88 -7.02 9.45
N PHE A 8 4.13 -7.61 8.53
CA PHE A 8 2.72 -7.25 8.33
C PHE A 8 1.77 -7.84 9.39
N SER A 9 2.19 -8.88 10.12
CA SER A 9 1.43 -9.44 11.26
C SER A 9 1.48 -8.54 12.50
N TYR A 10 2.55 -7.77 12.70
CA TYR A 10 2.74 -6.88 13.86
C TYR A 10 1.57 -5.88 14.03
N LYS A 11 1.06 -5.74 15.26
CA LYS A 11 0.06 -4.74 15.62
C LYS A 11 0.76 -3.40 15.86
N ARG A 12 0.58 -2.46 14.94
CA ARG A 12 1.18 -1.12 15.04
C ARG A 12 0.33 -0.21 15.91
N SER A 13 0.97 0.59 16.76
CA SER A 13 0.33 1.74 17.39
C SER A 13 0.02 2.84 16.37
N VAL A 14 -0.84 3.81 16.70
CA VAL A 14 -1.20 4.92 15.81
C VAL A 14 0.04 5.69 15.31
N LYS A 15 1.00 5.95 16.21
CA LYS A 15 2.26 6.63 15.84
C LYS A 15 3.10 5.80 14.87
N GLU A 16 3.13 4.48 15.05
CA GLU A 16 3.84 3.57 14.15
C GLU A 16 3.13 3.39 12.80
N ALA A 17 1.79 3.47 12.77
CA ALA A 17 1.03 3.42 11.53
C ALA A 17 1.23 4.66 10.67
N ILE A 18 1.35 5.84 11.29
CA ILE A 18 1.75 7.07 10.59
C ILE A 18 3.17 6.91 10.02
N GLY A 19 4.10 6.37 10.83
CA GLY A 19 5.45 6.05 10.36
C GLY A 19 5.47 5.04 9.20
N PHE A 20 4.63 4.02 9.26
CA PHE A 20 4.44 3.04 8.19
C PHE A 20 3.91 3.69 6.91
N TYR A 21 2.90 4.54 7.02
CA TYR A 21 2.33 5.29 5.90
C TYR A 21 3.40 6.12 5.20
N ILE A 22 4.13 6.96 5.95
CA ILE A 22 5.16 7.84 5.39
C ILE A 22 6.30 7.03 4.76
N ALA A 23 6.75 5.96 5.43
CA ALA A 23 7.84 5.12 4.92
C ALA A 23 7.44 4.43 3.59
N TRP A 24 6.27 3.81 3.53
CA TRP A 24 5.81 3.17 2.30
C TRP A 24 5.47 4.18 1.21
N PHE A 25 4.97 5.36 1.56
CA PHE A 25 4.75 6.44 0.60
C PHE A 25 6.07 6.88 -0.04
N ALA A 26 7.13 7.07 0.75
CA ALA A 26 8.46 7.39 0.24
C ALA A 26 9.01 6.28 -0.67
N VAL A 27 8.82 5.01 -0.30
CA VAL A 27 9.17 3.87 -1.16
C VAL A 27 8.41 3.92 -2.49
N LEU A 28 7.10 4.19 -2.48
CA LEU A 28 6.31 4.30 -3.72
C LEU A 28 6.79 5.45 -4.60
N LEU A 29 7.17 6.60 -4.02
CA LEU A 29 7.74 7.71 -4.78
C LEU A 29 9.03 7.30 -5.48
N LEU A 30 9.97 6.68 -4.75
CA LEU A 30 11.24 6.24 -5.31
C LEU A 30 11.04 5.17 -6.41
N VAL A 31 10.18 4.18 -6.16
CA VAL A 31 9.85 3.15 -7.15
C VAL A 31 9.20 3.77 -8.39
N SER A 32 8.32 4.77 -8.23
CA SER A 32 7.67 5.44 -9.35
C SER A 32 8.64 6.26 -10.19
N ILE A 33 9.62 6.93 -9.57
CA ILE A 33 10.67 7.66 -10.27
C ILE A 33 11.50 6.68 -11.12
N VAL A 34 12.01 5.61 -10.50
CA VAL A 34 12.83 4.60 -11.19
C VAL A 34 12.03 3.94 -12.32
N ALA A 35 10.79 3.54 -12.06
CA ALA A 35 9.95 2.92 -13.07
C ALA A 35 9.62 3.86 -14.23
N SER A 36 9.46 5.17 -13.98
CA SER A 36 9.22 6.15 -15.05
C SER A 36 10.45 6.31 -15.94
N LEU A 37 11.66 6.32 -15.37
CA LEU A 37 12.92 6.36 -16.12
C LEU A 37 13.15 5.10 -16.97
N VAL A 38 12.83 3.93 -16.40
CA VAL A 38 12.91 2.66 -17.14
C VAL A 38 11.87 2.63 -18.26
N ALA A 39 10.64 3.07 -18.00
CA ALA A 39 9.60 3.10 -19.00
C ALA A 39 9.97 4.02 -20.18
N SER A 40 10.44 5.25 -19.91
CA SER A 40 10.81 6.21 -20.95
C SER A 40 11.95 5.70 -21.84
N SER A 41 12.94 5.02 -21.25
CA SER A 41 14.05 4.42 -21.99
C SER A 41 13.64 3.22 -22.85
N LEU A 42 12.68 2.41 -22.39
CA LEU A 42 12.19 1.25 -23.15
C LEU A 42 11.24 1.64 -24.28
N THR A 43 10.41 2.68 -24.09
CA THR A 43 9.41 3.10 -25.08
C THR A 43 9.94 4.14 -26.07
N GLN A 44 11.21 4.55 -25.95
CA GLN A 44 11.82 5.66 -26.71
C GLN A 44 10.92 6.91 -26.71
N THR A 45 10.18 7.10 -25.61
CA THR A 45 9.29 8.25 -25.45
C THR A 45 10.13 9.33 -24.78
N ASP A 46 10.93 10.01 -25.58
CA ASP A 46 11.67 11.18 -25.12
C ASP A 46 10.66 12.30 -24.86
N ALA A 47 10.39 12.54 -23.57
CA ALA A 47 9.67 13.73 -23.16
C ALA A 47 10.52 14.94 -23.53
N SER A 48 10.08 15.69 -24.53
CA SER A 48 10.79 16.87 -25.04
C SER A 48 10.63 18.08 -24.10
N THR A 49 9.61 18.03 -23.25
CA THR A 49 9.28 19.07 -22.28
C THR A 49 9.07 18.51 -20.87
N PHE A 50 9.18 19.38 -19.87
CA PHE A 50 8.88 19.03 -18.47
C PHE A 50 7.44 18.57 -18.29
N GLU A 51 6.48 19.18 -18.99
CA GLU A 51 5.05 18.84 -18.88
C GLU A 51 4.75 17.42 -19.36
N GLU A 52 5.35 17.01 -20.48
CA GLU A 52 5.24 15.64 -21.00
C GLU A 52 5.82 14.62 -20.02
N GLY A 53 7.01 14.91 -19.47
CA GLY A 53 7.67 14.05 -18.50
C GLY A 53 6.86 13.93 -17.20
N TYR A 54 6.30 15.04 -16.72
CA TYR A 54 5.43 15.06 -15.55
C TYR A 54 4.15 14.24 -15.79
N ALA A 55 3.47 14.43 -16.92
CA ALA A 55 2.25 13.69 -17.26
C ALA A 55 2.49 12.18 -17.37
N LEU A 56 3.63 11.78 -17.96
CA LEU A 56 4.04 10.38 -18.01
C LEU A 56 4.31 9.82 -16.61
N GLY A 57 5.07 10.56 -15.79
CA GLY A 57 5.37 10.18 -14.40
C GLY A 57 4.12 10.03 -13.54
N VAL A 58 3.13 10.91 -13.69
CA VAL A 58 1.84 10.81 -12.99
C VAL A 58 1.08 9.55 -13.40
N LYS A 59 1.02 9.22 -14.70
CA LYS A 59 0.35 8.01 -15.19
C LYS A 59 1.01 6.74 -14.66
N ILE A 60 2.33 6.63 -14.78
CA ILE A 60 3.09 5.47 -14.32
C ILE A 60 3.01 5.35 -12.80
N GLY A 61 3.18 6.47 -12.09
CA GLY A 61 3.06 6.53 -10.63
C GLY A 61 1.67 6.11 -10.13
N ALA A 62 0.59 6.51 -10.83
CA ALA A 62 -0.76 6.08 -10.49
C ALA A 62 -0.95 4.55 -10.63
N VAL A 63 -0.42 3.96 -11.71
CA VAL A 63 -0.45 2.51 -11.92
C VAL A 63 0.32 1.77 -10.82
N ILE A 64 1.54 2.22 -10.52
CA ILE A 64 2.38 1.64 -9.46
C ILE A 64 1.71 1.76 -8.11
N ALA A 65 1.15 2.93 -7.79
CA ALA A 65 0.45 3.16 -6.55
C ALA A 65 -0.77 2.24 -6.41
N PHE A 66 -1.55 2.06 -7.48
CA PHE A 66 -2.69 1.16 -7.51
C PHE A 66 -2.30 -0.27 -7.15
N PHE A 67 -1.33 -0.84 -7.87
CA PHE A 67 -0.90 -2.22 -7.63
C PHE A 67 -0.24 -2.38 -6.26
N SER A 68 0.66 -1.47 -5.89
CA SER A 68 1.44 -1.60 -4.67
C SER A 68 0.59 -1.41 -3.41
N SER A 69 -0.32 -0.42 -3.38
CA SER A 69 -1.20 -0.20 -2.22
C SER A 69 -2.18 -1.36 -2.03
N THR A 70 -2.75 -1.87 -3.12
CA THR A 70 -3.63 -3.05 -3.10
C THR A 70 -2.85 -4.29 -2.63
N PHE A 71 -1.63 -4.49 -3.15
CA PHE A 71 -0.76 -5.59 -2.73
C PHE A 71 -0.43 -5.51 -1.23
N LEU A 72 -0.10 -4.32 -0.72
CA LEU A 72 0.12 -4.11 0.72
C LEU A 72 -1.13 -4.45 1.54
N ALA A 73 -2.31 -4.00 1.12
CA ALA A 73 -3.56 -4.30 1.83
C ALA A 73 -3.81 -5.81 1.90
N VAL A 74 -3.63 -6.53 0.78
CA VAL A 74 -3.77 -7.99 0.72
C VAL A 74 -2.75 -8.68 1.61
N MET A 75 -1.47 -8.29 1.54
CA MET A 75 -0.40 -8.87 2.37
C MET A 75 -0.69 -8.70 3.85
N ILE A 76 -1.08 -7.50 4.30
CA ILE A 76 -1.45 -7.24 5.69
C ILE A 76 -2.66 -8.07 6.10
N ALA A 77 -3.71 -8.12 5.27
CA ALA A 77 -4.91 -8.88 5.59
C ALA A 77 -4.65 -10.40 5.66
N LYS A 78 -3.80 -10.91 4.76
CA LYS A 78 -3.37 -12.32 4.71
C LYS A 78 -2.52 -12.69 5.91
N ASP A 79 -1.50 -11.89 6.22
CA ASP A 79 -0.55 -12.15 7.30
C ASP A 79 -1.20 -11.98 8.69
N LYS A 80 -2.30 -11.23 8.78
CA LYS A 80 -3.15 -11.15 9.99
C LYS A 80 -4.27 -12.19 10.03
N LYS A 81 -4.43 -13.00 8.98
CA LYS A 81 -5.52 -13.98 8.79
C LYS A 81 -6.93 -13.40 8.97
N ILE A 82 -7.11 -12.11 8.65
CA ILE A 82 -8.40 -11.42 8.79
C ILE A 82 -9.29 -11.55 7.55
N LEU A 83 -8.79 -12.20 6.49
CA LEU A 83 -9.53 -12.48 5.25
C LEU A 83 -10.67 -13.49 5.43
N SER A 84 -10.81 -14.13 6.60
CA SER A 84 -11.95 -15.00 6.93
C SER A 84 -13.28 -14.25 7.04
N ASN A 85 -13.24 -12.92 7.21
CA ASN A 85 -14.42 -12.07 7.32
C ASN A 85 -14.61 -11.24 6.03
N PHE A 86 -15.88 -11.00 5.67
CA PHE A 86 -16.22 -10.20 4.49
C PHE A 86 -15.78 -8.72 4.61
N GLY A 87 -15.73 -8.18 5.83
CA GLY A 87 -15.36 -6.77 6.08
C GLY A 87 -13.95 -6.40 5.59
N PRO A 88 -12.88 -7.12 5.98
CA PRO A 88 -11.53 -6.88 5.47
C PRO A 88 -11.38 -7.02 3.96
N ILE A 89 -12.16 -7.89 3.31
CA ILE A 89 -12.18 -8.03 1.84
C ILE A 89 -12.70 -6.73 1.21
N LEU A 90 -13.79 -6.16 1.74
CA LEU A 90 -14.32 -4.86 1.30
C LEU A 90 -13.28 -3.74 1.47
N LEU A 91 -12.49 -3.75 2.55
CA LEU A 91 -11.42 -2.76 2.76
C LEU A 91 -10.30 -2.89 1.72
N VAL A 92 -9.92 -4.11 1.33
CA VAL A 92 -8.95 -4.32 0.25
C VAL A 92 -9.49 -3.79 -1.08
N LEU A 93 -10.76 -4.06 -1.41
CA LEU A 93 -11.39 -3.53 -2.62
C LEU A 93 -11.49 -2.00 -2.58
N LEU A 94 -11.81 -1.43 -1.41
CA LEU A 94 -11.85 0.01 -1.20
C LEU A 94 -10.44 0.63 -1.36
N THR A 95 -9.39 -0.09 -0.97
CA THR A 95 -8.00 0.34 -1.18
C THR A 95 -7.72 0.55 -2.67
N ALA A 96 -8.10 -0.41 -3.50
CA ALA A 96 -7.92 -0.31 -4.95
C ALA A 96 -8.67 0.89 -5.54
N LEU A 97 -9.91 1.12 -5.09
CA LEU A 97 -10.70 2.29 -5.53
C LEU A 97 -10.06 3.61 -5.11
N LEU A 98 -9.63 3.74 -3.85
CA LEU A 98 -8.94 4.94 -3.35
C LEU A 98 -7.62 5.19 -4.07
N ALA A 99 -6.87 4.12 -4.35
CA ALA A 99 -5.61 4.22 -5.08
C ALA A 99 -5.81 4.64 -6.54
N ALA A 100 -6.89 4.22 -7.18
CA ALA A 100 -7.23 4.66 -8.53
C ALA A 100 -7.60 6.16 -8.58
N LEU A 101 -8.25 6.69 -7.55
CA LEU A 101 -8.71 8.07 -7.50
C LEU A 101 -7.64 9.07 -7.01
N GLY A 102 -6.81 8.68 -6.04
CA GLY A 102 -5.84 9.58 -5.42
C GLY A 102 -4.43 9.02 -5.29
N GLY A 103 -4.10 7.98 -6.06
CA GLY A 103 -2.76 7.40 -6.13
C GLY A 103 -2.27 6.87 -4.79
N GLY A 104 -0.96 7.01 -4.55
CA GLY A 104 -0.30 6.46 -3.37
C GLY A 104 -0.77 7.10 -2.07
N LEU A 105 -1.22 8.37 -2.11
CA LEU A 105 -1.67 9.10 -0.94
C LEU A 105 -2.96 8.53 -0.37
N LEU A 106 -4.00 8.39 -1.20
CA LEU A 106 -5.28 7.81 -0.77
C LEU A 106 -5.20 6.28 -0.64
N GLY A 107 -4.48 5.63 -1.54
CA GLY A 107 -4.32 4.18 -1.54
C GLY A 107 -3.65 3.63 -0.29
N LEU A 108 -2.72 4.36 0.35
CA LEU A 108 -2.03 3.87 1.55
C LEU A 108 -2.80 4.06 2.87
N ILE A 109 -3.91 4.80 2.87
CA ILE A 109 -4.71 5.06 4.08
C ILE A 109 -5.24 3.74 4.65
N ILE A 110 -5.84 2.90 3.80
CA ILE A 110 -6.44 1.65 4.23
C ILE A 110 -5.38 0.61 4.66
N PRO A 111 -4.27 0.38 3.94
CA PRO A 111 -3.15 -0.42 4.42
C PRO A 111 -2.62 0.03 5.79
N ALA A 112 -2.43 1.34 5.99
CA ALA A 112 -1.97 1.87 7.27
C ALA A 112 -3.00 1.62 8.38
N TYR A 113 -4.30 1.77 8.10
CA TYR A 113 -5.36 1.41 9.04
C TYR A 113 -5.36 -0.09 9.37
N LEU A 114 -5.32 -0.96 8.36
CA LEU A 114 -5.25 -2.43 8.53
C LEU A 114 -4.02 -2.85 9.36
N SER A 115 -2.92 -2.11 9.27
CA SER A 115 -1.71 -2.36 10.04
C SER A 115 -1.88 -2.19 11.56
N THR A 116 -2.89 -1.41 11.99
CA THR A 116 -3.24 -1.20 13.42
C THR A 116 -4.19 -2.25 13.97
N ARG A 117 -4.85 -3.03 13.10
CA ARG A 117 -5.79 -4.08 13.51
C ARG A 117 -5.08 -5.28 14.12
N ASP A 118 -5.79 -5.92 15.05
CA ASP A 118 -5.40 -7.18 15.66
C ASP A 118 -5.36 -8.31 14.62
N ALA A 119 -4.38 -9.20 14.78
CA ALA A 119 -4.34 -10.44 14.02
C ALA A 119 -5.37 -11.42 14.62
N GLN A 120 -6.09 -12.16 13.79
CA GLN A 120 -7.05 -13.19 14.24
C GLN A 120 -6.36 -14.44 14.81
N ILE A 121 -5.03 -14.46 14.89
CA ILE A 121 -4.23 -15.55 15.46
C ILE A 121 -4.33 -15.57 17.01
N SER A 122 -4.94 -14.55 17.62
CA SER A 122 -5.04 -14.35 19.07
C SER A 122 -6.40 -14.70 19.69
N SER A 123 -7.07 -15.73 19.18
CA SER A 123 -8.10 -16.43 19.95
C SER A 123 -7.48 -17.70 20.53
N PRO A 124 -6.87 -17.66 21.74
CA PRO A 124 -6.81 -18.88 22.53
C PRO A 124 -8.26 -19.31 22.75
N ASN A 125 -8.52 -20.57 22.42
CA ASN A 125 -9.76 -21.25 22.65
C ASN A 125 -10.08 -21.19 24.15
N LEU A 126 -10.83 -20.18 24.59
CA LEU A 126 -11.46 -20.12 25.91
C LEU A 126 -12.90 -20.65 25.76
N SER A 127 -13.02 -21.95 25.54
CA SER A 127 -14.20 -22.68 25.98
C SER A 127 -13.72 -23.89 26.77
N ASN A 128 -13.62 -23.69 28.09
CA ASN A 128 -13.85 -24.78 29.02
C ASN A 128 -15.26 -25.32 28.76
N SER A 129 -15.36 -26.62 28.53
CA SER A 129 -16.45 -27.46 29.03
C SER A 129 -15.91 -28.85 29.25
#